data_AF-A0A7C5JZF1-F1
#
_entry.id   AF-A0A7C5JZF1-F1
#
_cell.length_a   1.000
_cell.length_b   1.000
_cell.length_c   1.000
_cell.angle_alpha   90.00
_cell.angle_beta   90.00
_cell.angle_gamma   90.00
#
_symmetry.space_group_name_H-M   'P 1'
#
loop_
_entity.id
_entity.type
_entity.pdbx_description
1 polymer ?
#
loop_
_entity_poly.entity_id
_entity_poly.type
_entity_poly.pdbx_seq_one_letter_code
_entity_poly.pdbx_strand_id
1 'polypeptide(L)' 'MAKILGMLADGNWHIEEEVLEKTGLKPEQLEKIMKFLKDYGFVVVDAEKGLVKLNENFRRLLSQEAGQ' A
#
# COMPACT_ATOMS: atom_id res chain seq x y z
N MET A 1 10.74 -7.23 3.44
CA MET A 1 9.29 -7.06 3.16
C MET A 1 9.09 -6.32 1.85
N ALA A 2 7.99 -6.59 1.13
CA ALA A 2 7.69 -6.00 -0.19
C ALA A 2 7.77 -4.45 -0.15
N LYS A 3 8.47 -3.84 -1.12
CA LYS A 3 8.80 -2.40 -1.18
C LYS A 3 7.58 -1.48 -1.06
N ILE A 4 6.43 -1.89 -1.60
CA ILE A 4 5.13 -1.20 -1.46
C ILE A 4 4.65 -1.16 -0.01
N LEU A 5 4.69 -2.29 0.71
CA LEU A 5 4.20 -2.36 2.09
C LEU A 5 5.04 -1.51 3.02
N GLY A 6 6.37 -1.48 2.80
CA GLY A 6 7.26 -0.58 3.54
C GLY A 6 6.97 0.89 3.28
N MET A 7 6.61 1.24 2.05
CA MET A 7 6.23 2.61 1.69
C MET A 7 4.93 3.05 2.37
N LEU A 8 3.92 2.17 2.45
CA LEU A 8 2.60 2.48 3.04
C LEU A 8 2.54 2.27 4.57
N ALA A 9 3.62 1.76 5.18
CA ALA A 9 3.68 1.43 6.62
C ALA A 9 3.55 2.65 7.54
N ASP A 10 3.90 3.83 7.03
CA ASP A 10 3.70 5.12 7.68
C ASP A 10 2.20 5.43 7.92
N GLY A 11 1.32 4.78 7.15
CA GLY A 11 -0.13 4.82 7.29
C GLY A 11 -0.77 6.11 6.81
N ASN A 12 -0.04 6.98 6.10
CA ASN A 12 -0.63 8.10 5.40
C ASN A 12 -1.16 7.66 4.03
N TRP A 13 -1.87 8.59 3.38
CA TRP A 13 -2.28 8.42 2.00
C TRP A 13 -1.12 8.74 1.06
N HIS A 14 -0.90 7.87 0.09
CA HIS A 14 0.05 8.06 -1.00
C HIS A 14 -0.68 8.10 -2.33
N ILE A 15 -0.21 8.96 -3.23
CA ILE A 15 -0.68 9.02 -4.61
C ILE A 15 -0.07 7.84 -5.38
N GLU A 16 -0.86 7.19 -6.24
CA GLU A 16 -0.42 6.07 -7.07
C GLU A 16 0.86 6.37 -7.87
N GLU A 17 0.97 7.58 -8.42
CA GLU A 17 2.16 8.05 -9.14
C GLU A 17 3.43 8.02 -8.26
N GLU A 18 3.34 8.46 -7.00
CA GLU A 18 4.48 8.41 -6.07
C GLU A 18 4.90 6.96 -5.79
N VAL A 19 3.92 6.05 -5.71
CA VAL A 19 4.18 4.63 -5.52
C VAL A 19 4.90 4.06 -6.74
N LEU A 20 4.49 4.40 -7.96
CA LEU A 20 5.17 4.00 -9.19
C LEU A 20 6.63 4.47 -9.21
N GLU A 21 6.87 5.75 -8.91
CA GLU A 21 8.20 6.35 -8.92
C GLU A 21 9.14 5.67 -7.90
N LYS A 22 8.69 5.47 -6.66
CA LYS A 22 9.53 4.90 -5.59
C LYS A 22 9.76 3.40 -5.75
N THR A 23 8.80 2.70 -6.34
CA THR A 23 8.89 1.25 -6.53
C THR A 23 9.54 0.86 -7.85
N GLY A 24 9.48 1.73 -8.86
CA GLY A 24 9.91 1.44 -10.24
C GLY A 24 8.97 0.48 -10.97
N LEU A 25 7.74 0.30 -10.47
CA LEU A 25 6.74 -0.57 -11.07
C LEU A 25 6.12 0.09 -12.30
N LYS A 26 5.64 -0.74 -13.23
CA LYS A 26 4.75 -0.29 -14.29
C LYS A 26 3.34 -0.07 -13.74
N PRO A 27 2.54 0.86 -14.32
CA PRO A 27 1.15 1.08 -13.93
C PRO A 27 0.33 -0.21 -13.84
N GLU A 28 0.48 -1.09 -14.83
CA GLU A 28 -0.22 -2.38 -14.93
C GLU A 28 0.12 -3.34 -13.77
N GLN A 29 1.38 -3.28 -13.30
CA GLN A 29 1.84 -4.12 -12.19
C GLN A 29 1.33 -3.55 -10.86
N LEU A 30 1.37 -2.22 -10.71
CA LEU A 30 0.83 -1.57 -9.54
C LEU A 30 -0.67 -1.84 -9.40
N GLU A 31 -1.43 -1.74 -10.47
CA GLU A 31 -2.87 -2.03 -10.48
C GLU A 31 -3.15 -3.46 -10.00
N LYS A 32 -2.43 -4.47 -10.52
CA LYS A 32 -2.57 -5.87 -10.09
C LYS A 32 -2.26 -6.05 -8.60
N ILE A 33 -1.18 -5.42 -8.12
CA ILE A 33 -0.77 -5.51 -6.71
C ILE A 33 -1.79 -4.79 -5.83
N MET A 34 -2.23 -3.60 -6.19
CA MET A 34 -3.23 -2.84 -5.44
C MET A 34 -4.57 -3.58 -5.39
N LYS A 35 -4.99 -4.17 -6.51
CA LYS A 35 -6.20 -5.00 -6.56
C LYS A 35 -6.08 -6.19 -5.60
N PHE A 36 -4.95 -6.91 -5.63
CA PHE A 36 -4.68 -7.99 -4.68
C PHE A 36 -4.75 -7.48 -3.23
N LEU A 37 -3.97 -6.45 -2.89
CA LEU A 37 -3.94 -5.92 -1.53
C LEU A 37 -5.31 -5.41 -1.05
N LYS A 38 -6.11 -4.84 -1.94
CA LYS A 38 -7.47 -4.38 -1.64
C LYS A 38 -8.42 -5.56 -1.40
N ASP A 39 -8.34 -6.60 -2.21
CA ASP A 39 -9.20 -7.79 -2.12
C ASP A 39 -9.03 -8.51 -0.78
N TYR A 40 -7.79 -8.60 -0.30
CA TYR A 40 -7.46 -9.13 1.04
C TYR A 40 -7.64 -8.12 2.17
N GLY A 41 -8.08 -6.90 1.89
CA GLY A 41 -8.34 -5.86 2.88
C GLY A 41 -7.08 -5.25 3.53
N PHE A 42 -5.91 -5.45 2.95
CA PHE A 42 -4.63 -4.90 3.45
C PHE A 42 -4.51 -3.39 3.19
N VAL A 43 -5.10 -2.89 2.11
CA VAL A 43 -5.07 -1.47 1.74
C VAL A 43 -6.47 -0.93 1.51
N VAL A 44 -6.59 0.39 1.68
CA VAL A 44 -7.75 1.18 1.27
C VAL A 44 -7.33 2.00 0.06
N VAL A 45 -8.14 1.95 -1.01
CA VAL A 45 -7.90 2.70 -2.25
C VAL A 45 -9.06 3.67 -2.46
N ASP A 46 -8.73 4.95 -2.58
CA ASP A 46 -9.63 6.02 -3.03
C ASP A 46 -9.43 6.19 -4.54
N ALA A 47 -10.30 5.55 -5.32
CA ALA A 47 -10.22 5.55 -6.77
C ALA A 47 -10.60 6.89 -7.40
N GLU A 48 -11.33 7.76 -6.68
CA GLU A 48 -11.67 9.10 -7.17
C GLU A 48 -10.45 10.02 -7.14
N LYS A 49 -9.54 9.81 -6.18
CA LYS A 49 -8.35 10.63 -5.96
C LYS A 49 -7.04 9.96 -6.34
N GLY A 50 -7.05 8.68 -6.73
CA GLY A 50 -5.84 7.90 -6.99
C GLY A 50 -4.95 7.77 -5.75
N LEU A 51 -5.56 7.60 -4.57
CA LEU A 51 -4.86 7.51 -3.29
C LEU A 51 -4.94 6.10 -2.73
N VAL A 52 -3.85 5.67 -2.09
CA VAL A 52 -3.75 4.40 -1.40
C VAL A 52 -3.20 4.60 0.02
N LYS A 53 -3.69 3.82 0.98
CA LYS A 53 -3.09 3.69 2.31
C LYS A 53 -3.22 2.28 2.84
N LEU A 54 -2.44 1.92 3.85
CA LEU A 54 -2.70 0.69 4.60
C LEU A 54 -4.03 0.77 5.36
N ASN A 55 -4.71 -0.37 5.44
CA ASN A 55 -5.78 -0.58 6.39
C ASN A 55 -5.20 -0.52 7.82
N GLU A 56 -5.85 0.21 8.72
CA GLU A 56 -5.39 0.39 10.10
C GLU A 56 -5.21 -0.93 10.85
N ASN A 57 -6.07 -1.92 10.60
CA ASN A 57 -5.95 -3.24 11.23
C ASN A 57 -4.66 -3.94 10.79
N PHE A 58 -4.35 -3.88 9.49
CA PHE A 58 -3.13 -4.48 8.95
C PHE A 58 -1.88 -3.70 9.35
N ARG A 59 -1.95 -2.36 9.40
CA ARG A 59 -0.88 -1.50 9.90
C ARG A 59 -0.51 -1.84 11.34
N ARG A 60 -1.51 -2.03 12.21
CA ARG A 60 -1.28 -2.44 13.62
C ARG A 60 -0.58 -3.79 13.70
N LEU A 61 -0.98 -4.75 12.86
CA LEU A 61 -0.34 -6.07 12.79
C LEU A 61 1.14 -5.94 12.38
N LEU A 62 1.44 -5.21 11.30
CA LEU A 62 2.82 -4.95 10.87
C LEU A 62 3.67 -4.25 11.93
N SER A 63 3.06 -3.36 12.71
CA SER A 63 3.77 -2.63 13.78
C SER A 63 4.05 -3.52 15.00
N GLN A 64 3.25 -4.55 15.24
CA GLN A 64 3.47 -5.52 16.32
C GLN A 64 4.53 -6.57 15.96
N GLU A 65 4.69 -6.90 14.68
CA GLU A 65 5.76 -7.81 14.21
C GLU A 65 7.14 -7.14 14.20
N ALA A 66 7.23 -5.81 14.14
CA ALA A 66 8.49 -5.07 14.23
C ALA A 66 9.05 -4.95 15.66
N GLY A 67 8.33 -5.47 16.67
CA GLY A 67 8.67 -5.39 18.09
C GLY A 67 9.06 -6.72 18.76
N GLN A 68 9.37 -7.77 17.98
CA GLN A 68 9.85 -9.07 18.49
C GLN A 68 11.29 -9.36 18.06
#